data_AF-A0A9E3S8P2-F1
#
_entry.id   AF-A0A9E3S8P2-F1
#
_cell.length_a   1.000
_cell.length_b   1.000
_cell.length_c   1.000
_cell.angle_alpha   90.00
_cell.angle_beta   90.00
_cell.angle_gamma   90.00
#
_symmetry.space_group_name_H-M   'P 1'
#
loop_
_entity.id
_entity.type
_entity.pdbx_description
1 polymer ?
#
loop_
_entity_poly.entity_id
_entity_poly.type
_entity_poly.pdbx_seq_one_letter_code
_entity_poly.pdbx_strand_id
1 'polypeptide(L)'
;PAAVSPYFRVSTSQDGHDLILAVDAFDNGATVNLTQTNARLRTPSGQTVDLVLPQTAPGRYEVRLVAPQAGSYGLDLRQPRASGGVADANGFAVPYPAELRGPTVGDSILGSLADRTGGRVLPSASQVFDTTVLTNAPRFAPFWQPFAALALLLFLVDIMLRLRHSATPRGMLRRLLPK
;
A
#
# COMPACT_ATOMS: atom_id res chain seq x y z
N PRO A 1 3.80 27.54 29.72
CA PRO A 1 2.43 27.19 29.28
C PRO A 1 2.03 28.02 28.05
N ALA A 2 1.92 27.40 26.88
CA ALA A 2 1.42 28.08 25.69
C ALA A 2 -0.04 28.50 25.95
N ALA A 3 -0.34 29.79 25.77
CA ALA A 3 -1.69 30.31 25.96
C ALA A 3 -2.63 29.61 24.96
N VAL A 4 -3.71 29.02 25.46
CA VAL A 4 -4.78 28.52 24.59
C VAL A 4 -5.41 29.75 23.95
N SER A 5 -5.28 29.88 22.64
CA SER A 5 -5.84 31.00 21.90
C SER A 5 -7.36 31.02 22.05
N PRO A 6 -7.96 32.16 22.43
CA PRO A 6 -9.42 32.29 22.51
C PRO A 6 -10.07 32.34 21.12
N TYR A 7 -9.27 32.42 20.05
CA TYR A 7 -9.76 32.70 18.69
C TYR A 7 -9.68 31.51 17.76
N PHE A 8 -8.68 30.64 17.91
CA PHE A 8 -8.50 29.48 17.05
C PHE A 8 -8.30 28.22 17.86
N ARG A 9 -8.89 27.13 17.38
CA ARG A 9 -8.58 25.78 17.81
C ARG A 9 -8.10 24.99 16.61
N VAL A 10 -6.90 24.43 16.73
CA VAL A 10 -6.30 23.60 15.69
C VAL A 10 -6.47 22.13 16.08
N SER A 11 -6.94 21.33 15.13
CA SER A 11 -7.02 19.88 15.27
C SER A 11 -6.52 19.21 14.01
N THR A 12 -5.94 18.03 14.15
CA THR A 12 -5.48 17.21 13.03
C THR A 12 -6.11 15.84 13.11
N SER A 13 -6.49 15.31 11.95
CA SER A 13 -7.00 13.94 11.80
C SER A 13 -6.27 13.27 10.64
N GLN A 14 -5.94 12.00 10.80
CA GLN A 14 -5.21 11.23 9.78
C GLN A 14 -6.21 10.41 8.96
N ASP A 15 -6.15 10.55 7.64
CA ASP A 15 -6.98 9.84 6.67
C ASP A 15 -6.06 9.08 5.70
N GLY A 16 -5.73 7.84 6.04
CA GLY A 16 -4.72 7.06 5.33
C GLY A 16 -3.33 7.71 5.42
N HIS A 17 -2.76 8.06 4.26
CA HIS A 17 -1.49 8.79 4.18
C HIS A 17 -1.66 10.32 4.25
N ASP A 18 -2.89 10.82 4.16
CA ASP A 18 -3.17 12.25 4.17
C ASP A 18 -3.47 12.74 5.59
N LEU A 19 -3.21 14.03 5.81
CA LEU A 19 -3.57 14.70 7.06
C LEU A 19 -4.62 15.77 6.77
N ILE A 20 -5.74 15.71 7.49
CA ILE A 20 -6.74 16.75 7.50
C ILE A 20 -6.38 17.71 8.63
N LEU A 21 -6.00 18.94 8.26
CA LEU A 21 -5.79 20.04 9.18
C LEU A 21 -7.09 20.83 9.28
N ALA A 22 -7.68 20.88 10.48
CA ALA A 22 -8.90 21.62 10.76
C ALA A 22 -8.61 22.77 11.75
N VAL A 23 -9.11 23.94 11.41
CA VAL A 23 -9.02 25.17 12.19
C VAL A 23 -10.43 25.65 12.48
N ASP A 24 -10.84 25.59 13.74
CA ASP A 24 -12.09 26.18 14.20
C ASP A 24 -11.83 27.62 14.67
N ALA A 25 -12.55 28.58 14.11
CA ALA A 25 -12.42 30.01 14.37
C ALA A 25 -13.61 30.53 15.21
N PHE A 26 -13.29 31.18 16.33
CA PHE A 26 -14.25 31.70 17.28
C PHE A 26 -14.01 33.19 17.57
N ASP A 27 -15.07 33.93 17.86
CA ASP A 27 -15.04 35.29 18.36
C ASP A 27 -16.09 35.46 19.46
N ASN A 28 -15.67 35.74 20.68
CA ASN A 28 -16.55 35.87 21.86
C ASN A 28 -17.56 34.70 22.01
N GLY A 29 -17.16 33.47 21.66
CA GLY A 29 -18.00 32.27 21.73
C GLY A 29 -18.88 32.00 20.50
N ALA A 30 -18.92 32.90 19.52
CA ALA A 30 -19.59 32.70 18.24
C ALA A 30 -18.61 32.19 17.17
N THR A 31 -19.09 31.36 16.24
CA THR A 31 -18.30 30.90 15.08
C THR A 31 -18.11 32.01 14.07
N VAL A 32 -16.89 32.16 13.54
CA VAL A 32 -16.60 33.14 12.48
C VAL A 32 -16.71 32.46 11.11
N ASN A 33 -17.50 33.04 10.21
CA ASN A 33 -17.84 32.47 8.91
C ASN A 33 -17.47 33.40 7.76
N LEU A 34 -17.28 32.81 6.57
CA LEU A 34 -17.13 33.47 5.27
C LEU A 34 -15.95 34.46 5.20
N THR A 35 -14.97 34.27 6.08
CA THR A 35 -13.76 35.06 6.10
C THR A 35 -12.60 34.31 5.47
N GLN A 36 -11.78 34.98 4.68
CA GLN A 36 -10.53 34.43 4.15
C GLN A 36 -9.54 34.19 5.29
N THR A 37 -9.35 32.92 5.66
CA THR A 37 -8.37 32.50 6.67
C THR A 37 -7.09 32.09 5.96
N ASN A 38 -6.04 32.89 6.15
CA ASN A 38 -4.71 32.59 5.60
C ASN A 38 -3.89 31.85 6.66
N ALA A 39 -3.18 30.81 6.23
CA ALA A 39 -2.26 30.05 7.04
C ALA A 39 -0.88 30.06 6.42
N ARG A 40 0.14 30.19 7.25
CA ARG A 40 1.54 30.00 6.89
C ARG A 40 2.07 28.79 7.63
N LEU A 41 2.40 27.75 6.88
CA LEU A 41 2.86 26.48 7.40
C LEU A 41 4.39 26.43 7.36
N ARG A 42 5.03 26.11 8.48
CA ARG A 42 6.47 25.81 8.53
C ARG A 42 6.67 24.31 8.64
N THR A 43 7.35 23.71 7.67
CA THR A 43 7.58 22.26 7.59
C THR A 43 8.72 21.84 8.52
N PRO A 44 8.82 20.52 8.85
CA PRO A 44 9.95 19.96 9.57
C PRO A 44 11.29 20.17 8.85
N SER A 45 11.28 20.27 7.52
CA SER A 45 12.45 20.59 6.69
C SER A 45 12.84 22.07 6.68
N GLY A 46 12.09 22.92 7.38
CA GLY A 46 12.33 24.37 7.48
C GLY A 46 11.75 25.19 6.32
N GLN A 47 11.05 24.56 5.37
CA GLN A 47 10.35 25.28 4.31
C GLN A 47 9.11 25.97 4.86
N THR A 48 8.71 27.07 4.24
CA THR A 48 7.50 27.80 4.60
C THR A 48 6.55 27.84 3.41
N VAL A 49 5.30 27.46 3.63
CA VAL A 49 4.26 27.37 2.60
C VAL A 49 3.07 28.20 3.05
N ASP A 50 2.68 29.19 2.24
CA ASP A 50 1.47 29.96 2.44
C ASP A 50 0.28 29.26 1.78
N LEU A 51 -0.82 29.10 2.52
CA LEU A 51 -2.03 28.43 2.06
C LEU A 51 -3.27 29.17 2.54
N VAL A 52 -4.32 29.16 1.72
CA VAL A 52 -5.63 29.69 2.08
C VAL A 52 -6.50 28.51 2.53
N LEU A 53 -7.06 28.59 3.73
CA LEU A 53 -7.94 27.55 4.26
C LEU A 53 -9.38 27.80 3.78
N PRO A 54 -9.98 26.90 2.98
CA PRO A 54 -11.39 26.99 2.63
C PRO A 54 -12.27 26.63 3.83
N GLN A 55 -13.45 27.25 3.90
CA GLN A 55 -14.44 26.93 4.92
C GLN A 55 -15.23 25.67 4.51
N THR A 56 -15.27 24.66 5.37
CA THR A 56 -16.00 23.40 5.13
C THR A 56 -17.27 23.27 5.99
N ALA A 57 -17.32 23.95 7.15
CA ALA A 57 -18.49 24.01 8.01
C ALA A 57 -18.56 25.37 8.75
N PRO A 58 -19.68 25.73 9.40
CA PRO A 58 -19.76 26.97 10.17
C PRO A 58 -18.63 27.08 11.22
N GLY A 59 -17.80 28.12 11.13
CA GLY A 59 -16.64 28.32 11.98
C GLY A 59 -15.42 27.47 11.65
N ARG A 60 -15.53 26.52 10.72
CA ARG A 60 -14.52 25.47 10.52
C ARG A 60 -13.91 25.53 9.14
N TYR A 61 -12.59 25.58 9.13
CA TYR A 61 -11.75 25.72 7.96
C TYR A 61 -10.81 24.53 7.84
N GLU A 62 -10.80 23.85 6.71
CA GLU A 62 -10.06 22.59 6.55
C GLU A 62 -9.24 22.57 5.27
N VAL A 63 -8.05 21.97 5.37
CA VAL A 63 -7.22 21.66 4.22
C VAL A 63 -6.66 20.25 4.34
N ARG A 64 -6.59 19.56 3.22
CA ARG A 64 -5.95 18.25 3.12
C ARG A 64 -4.49 18.43 2.72
N LEU A 65 -3.58 17.94 3.55
CA LEU A 65 -2.17 17.82 3.26
C LEU A 65 -1.93 16.41 2.71
N VAL A 66 -1.46 16.32 1.47
CA VAL A 66 -1.20 15.03 0.81
C VAL A 66 0.14 14.48 1.27
N ALA A 67 0.13 13.28 1.87
CA ALA A 67 1.34 12.59 2.35
C ALA A 67 2.38 13.50 3.02
N PRO A 68 2.03 14.27 4.08
CA PRO A 68 2.97 15.17 4.72
C PRO A 68 4.12 14.42 5.39
N GLN A 69 5.30 15.02 5.38
CA GLN A 69 6.47 14.49 6.07
C GLN A 69 6.19 14.35 7.58
N ALA A 70 6.64 13.26 8.20
CA ALA A 70 6.57 13.12 9.65
C ALA A 70 7.44 14.18 10.37
N GLY A 71 6.92 14.74 11.46
CA GLY A 71 7.62 15.75 12.26
C GLY A 71 6.73 16.88 12.77
N SER A 72 7.36 17.89 13.36
CA SER A 72 6.67 19.06 13.93
C SER A 72 6.46 20.14 12.88
N TYR A 73 5.23 20.64 12.79
CA TYR A 73 4.85 21.75 11.93
C TYR A 73 4.49 22.98 12.77
N GLY A 74 4.94 24.15 12.29
CA GLY A 74 4.47 25.44 12.78
C GLY A 74 3.31 25.95 11.90
N LEU A 75 2.33 26.60 12.51
CA LEU A 75 1.16 27.12 11.82
C LEU A 75 0.88 28.55 12.31
N ASP A 76 1.14 29.54 11.46
CA ASP A 76 0.74 30.92 11.72
C ASP A 76 -0.58 31.21 10.99
N LEU A 77 -1.63 31.55 11.75
CA LEU A 77 -2.96 31.86 11.25
C LEU A 77 -3.17 33.37 11.22
N ARG A 78 -3.82 33.86 10.15
CA ARG A 78 -4.25 35.25 10.01
C ARG A 78 -5.65 35.30 9.44
N GLN A 79 -6.54 35.99 10.15
CA GLN A 79 -7.92 36.16 9.75
C GLN A 79 -8.34 37.62 9.94
N PRO A 80 -8.83 38.32 8.90
CA PRO A 80 -9.38 39.66 9.06
C PRO A 80 -10.70 39.61 9.84
N ARG A 81 -10.94 40.56 10.74
CA ARG A 81 -12.21 40.69 11.49
C ARG A 81 -12.66 42.15 11.54
N ALA A 82 -13.93 42.35 11.88
CA ALA A 82 -14.52 43.68 12.04
C ALA A 82 -13.83 44.53 13.12
N SER A 83 -13.25 43.89 14.14
CA SER A 83 -12.53 44.51 15.26
C SER A 83 -11.03 44.77 15.00
N GLY A 84 -10.54 44.46 13.79
CA GLY A 84 -9.11 44.39 13.48
C GLY A 84 -8.66 42.94 13.34
N GLY A 85 -7.76 42.67 12.39
CA GLY A 85 -7.35 41.30 12.07
C GLY A 85 -6.73 40.57 13.26
N VAL A 86 -7.02 39.27 13.38
CA VAL A 86 -6.48 38.38 14.41
C VAL A 86 -5.37 37.55 13.80
N ALA A 87 -4.25 37.45 14.52
CA ALA A 87 -3.15 36.56 14.19
C ALA A 87 -2.84 35.63 15.37
N ASP A 88 -2.51 34.39 15.08
CA ASP A 88 -2.23 33.38 16.10
C ASP A 88 -1.22 32.36 15.62
N ALA A 89 -0.37 31.87 16.52
CA ALA A 89 0.69 30.92 16.21
C ALA A 89 0.43 29.61 16.95
N ASN A 90 0.22 28.54 16.18
CA ASN A 90 -0.06 27.20 16.66
C ASN A 90 1.00 26.22 16.12
N GLY A 91 0.95 24.99 16.62
CA GLY A 91 1.79 23.91 16.10
C GLY A 91 1.09 22.58 16.22
N PHE A 92 1.42 21.65 15.31
CA PHE A 92 0.94 20.28 15.36
C PHE A 92 2.05 19.32 14.95
N ALA A 93 1.97 18.07 15.40
CA ALA A 93 2.92 17.02 15.04
C ALA A 93 2.25 16.01 14.11
N VAL A 94 2.94 15.67 13.03
CA VAL A 94 2.57 14.57 12.13
C VAL A 94 3.29 13.32 12.62
N PRO A 95 2.55 12.29 13.07
CA PRO A 95 3.16 11.07 13.58
C PRO A 95 3.87 10.31 12.46
N TYR A 96 4.85 9.50 12.83
CA TYR A 96 5.50 8.59 11.89
C TYR A 96 4.48 7.56 11.37
N PRO A 97 4.51 7.21 10.07
CA PRO A 97 3.51 6.33 9.49
C PRO A 97 3.42 4.99 10.24
N ALA A 98 2.19 4.49 10.40
CA ALA A 98 1.93 3.32 11.23
C ALA A 98 2.56 2.05 10.64
N GLU A 99 2.67 1.98 9.31
CA GLU A 99 3.29 0.90 8.55
C GLU A 99 4.81 0.82 8.72
N LEU A 100 5.46 1.92 9.10
CA LEU A 100 6.89 1.98 9.38
C LEU A 100 7.19 1.84 10.88
N ARG A 101 6.16 1.81 11.74
CA ARG A 101 6.36 1.45 13.14
C ARG A 101 6.70 -0.03 13.21
N GLY A 102 7.88 -0.34 13.75
CA GLY A 102 8.28 -1.71 14.02
C GLY A 102 7.21 -2.45 14.85
N PRO A 103 7.00 -3.76 14.62
CA PRO A 103 5.95 -4.50 15.31
C PRO A 103 6.18 -4.47 16.83
N THR A 104 5.34 -3.75 17.58
CA THR A 104 5.38 -3.83 19.06
C THR A 104 4.82 -5.16 19.57
N VAL A 105 4.05 -5.87 18.74
CA VAL A 105 3.33 -7.13 19.06
C VAL A 105 3.75 -8.29 18.15
N GLY A 106 4.73 -8.07 17.25
CA GLY A 106 5.09 -9.06 16.23
C GLY A 106 5.65 -10.36 16.80
N ASP A 107 6.42 -10.28 17.88
CA ASP A 107 7.17 -11.44 18.39
C ASP A 107 6.26 -12.56 18.90
N SER A 108 5.12 -12.24 19.52
CA SER A 108 4.17 -13.25 20.01
C SER A 108 3.38 -13.91 18.87
N ILE A 109 3.05 -13.16 17.82
CA ILE A 109 2.36 -13.66 16.62
C ILE A 109 3.32 -14.54 15.81
N LEU A 110 4.56 -14.07 15.62
CA LEU A 110 5.61 -14.83 14.92
C LEU A 110 5.93 -16.14 15.64
N GLY A 111 5.98 -16.12 16.99
CA GLY A 111 6.13 -17.33 17.79
C GLY A 111 5.00 -18.33 17.58
N SER A 112 3.73 -17.87 17.70
CA SER A 112 2.55 -18.73 17.46
C SER A 112 2.50 -19.30 16.04
N LEU A 113 2.93 -18.53 15.04
CA LEU A 113 3.01 -18.99 13.65
C LEU A 113 4.12 -20.03 13.47
N ALA A 114 5.28 -19.82 14.08
CA ALA A 114 6.39 -20.77 14.07
C ALA A 114 5.96 -22.11 14.71
N ASP A 115 5.30 -22.06 15.88
CA ASP A 115 4.79 -23.24 16.59
C ASP A 115 3.79 -24.05 15.75
N ARG A 116 2.89 -23.37 15.04
CA ARG A 116 1.85 -24.02 14.22
C ARG A 116 2.38 -24.57 12.89
N THR A 117 3.42 -23.97 12.33
CA THR A 117 3.95 -24.34 11.00
C THR A 117 5.20 -25.21 11.08
N GLY A 118 5.79 -25.39 12.27
CA GLY A 118 7.10 -26.00 12.45
C GLY A 118 8.26 -25.14 11.94
N GLY A 119 8.02 -23.84 11.74
CA GLY A 119 9.02 -22.86 11.34
C GLY A 119 9.85 -22.37 12.54
N ARG A 120 10.67 -21.33 12.31
CA ARG A 120 11.40 -20.62 13.39
C ARG A 120 11.28 -19.12 13.23
N VAL A 121 11.29 -18.40 14.35
CA VAL A 121 11.46 -16.95 14.35
C VAL A 121 12.94 -16.63 14.14
N LEU A 122 13.25 -15.78 13.17
CA LEU A 122 14.63 -15.39 12.87
C LEU A 122 15.02 -14.18 13.73
N PRO A 123 16.07 -14.27 14.57
CA PRO A 123 16.54 -13.15 15.39
C PRO A 123 17.26 -12.08 14.57
N SER A 124 17.75 -12.41 13.37
CA SER A 124 18.34 -11.44 12.43
C SER A 124 18.13 -11.86 10.97
N ALA A 125 18.07 -10.87 10.08
CA ALA A 125 17.90 -11.09 8.64
C ALA A 125 19.06 -11.88 8.00
N SER A 126 20.25 -11.85 8.59
CA SER A 126 21.40 -12.63 8.13
C SER A 126 21.21 -14.15 8.26
N GLN A 127 20.36 -14.61 9.18
CA GLN A 127 20.12 -16.04 9.43
C GLN A 127 19.05 -16.66 8.52
N VAL A 128 18.52 -15.90 7.56
CA VAL A 128 17.55 -16.39 6.56
C VAL A 128 18.15 -17.55 5.75
N PHE A 129 19.45 -17.53 5.51
CA PHE A 129 20.15 -18.54 4.71
C PHE A 129 20.74 -19.70 5.53
N ASP A 130 20.58 -19.68 6.86
CA ASP A 130 21.07 -20.77 7.69
C ASP A 130 20.18 -22.01 7.48
N THR A 131 20.69 -22.97 6.70
CA THR A 131 19.98 -24.14 6.15
C THR A 131 19.46 -25.14 7.19
N THR A 132 19.53 -24.84 8.48
CA THR A 132 19.27 -25.76 9.60
C THR A 132 17.80 -26.18 9.72
N VAL A 133 16.83 -25.48 9.08
CA VAL A 133 15.37 -25.73 9.24
C VAL A 133 14.69 -26.04 7.91
N LEU A 134 15.29 -26.91 7.09
CA LEU A 134 14.63 -27.44 5.90
C LEU A 134 14.49 -28.97 5.99
N THR A 135 13.93 -29.46 7.10
CA THR A 135 13.62 -30.88 7.26
C THR A 135 12.38 -31.32 6.47
N ASN A 136 11.56 -30.38 5.96
CA ASN A 136 10.34 -30.70 5.20
C ASN A 136 10.01 -29.66 4.11
N ALA A 137 11.00 -29.19 3.36
CA ALA A 137 10.67 -28.54 2.08
C ALA A 137 10.16 -29.61 1.10
N PRO A 138 8.94 -29.50 0.54
CA PRO A 138 8.48 -30.43 -0.48
C PRO A 138 9.47 -30.39 -1.64
N ARG A 139 10.24 -31.47 -1.81
CA ARG A 139 11.08 -31.67 -2.97
C ARG A 139 10.15 -31.94 -4.14
N PHE A 140 9.92 -30.93 -4.97
CA PHE A 140 9.30 -31.10 -6.28
C PHE A 140 10.28 -31.88 -7.16
N ALA A 141 10.20 -33.21 -7.09
CA ALA A 141 10.90 -34.07 -8.03
C ALA A 141 10.18 -34.02 -9.38
N PRO A 142 10.88 -33.82 -10.51
CA PRO A 142 10.25 -33.85 -11.82
C PRO A 142 9.69 -35.26 -12.11
N PHE A 143 8.36 -35.40 -12.14
CA PHE A 143 7.67 -36.67 -12.38
C PHE A 143 7.29 -36.89 -13.86
N TRP A 144 7.65 -35.96 -14.75
CA TRP A 144 7.25 -35.97 -16.17
C TRP A 144 8.02 -36.99 -17.02
N GLN A 145 9.20 -37.41 -16.57
CA GLN A 145 10.08 -38.33 -17.30
C GLN A 145 9.40 -39.63 -17.73
N PRO A 146 8.67 -40.38 -16.87
CA PRO A 146 7.94 -41.57 -17.30
C PRO A 146 6.84 -41.28 -18.33
N PHE A 147 6.14 -40.14 -18.22
CA PHE A 147 5.10 -39.74 -19.16
C PHE A 147 5.68 -39.36 -20.53
N ALA A 148 6.81 -38.67 -20.56
CA ALA A 148 7.51 -38.38 -21.80
C ALA A 148 8.04 -39.65 -22.48
N ALA A 149 8.59 -40.58 -21.70
CA ALA A 149 9.00 -41.89 -22.22
C ALA A 149 7.82 -42.68 -22.82
N LEU A 150 6.67 -42.68 -22.13
CA LEU A 150 5.46 -43.33 -22.62
C LEU A 150 4.92 -42.65 -23.88
N ALA A 151 4.89 -41.32 -23.92
CA ALA A 151 4.44 -40.55 -25.09
C ALA A 151 5.34 -40.82 -26.31
N LEU A 152 6.65 -40.88 -26.12
CA LEU A 152 7.60 -41.23 -27.17
C LEU A 152 7.34 -42.64 -27.71
N LEU A 153 7.09 -43.62 -26.83
CA LEU A 153 6.81 -45.00 -27.24
C LEU A 153 5.50 -45.08 -28.04
N LEU A 154 4.42 -44.44 -27.57
CA LEU A 154 3.14 -44.38 -28.27
C LEU A 154 3.24 -43.70 -29.64
N PHE A 155 4.05 -42.63 -29.73
CA PHE A 155 4.30 -41.94 -30.99
C PHE A 155 5.00 -42.83 -32.02
N LEU A 156 6.02 -43.60 -31.61
CA LEU A 156 6.68 -44.56 -32.50
C LEU A 156 5.73 -45.68 -32.96
N VAL A 157 4.85 -46.16 -32.08
CA VAL A 157 3.82 -47.14 -32.43
C VAL A 157 2.81 -46.56 -33.44
N ASP A 158 2.37 -45.31 -33.25
CA ASP A 158 1.47 -44.62 -34.19
C ASP A 158 2.11 -44.49 -35.59
N ILE A 159 3.38 -44.08 -35.66
CA ILE A 159 4.13 -44.03 -36.93
C ILE A 159 4.18 -45.41 -37.59
N MET A 160 4.51 -46.46 -36.83
CA MET A 160 4.63 -47.81 -37.36
C MET A 160 3.29 -48.34 -37.91
N LEU A 161 2.20 -48.05 -37.22
CA LEU A 161 0.86 -48.38 -37.69
C LEU A 161 0.50 -47.58 -38.93
N ARG A 162 0.71 -46.26 -38.95
CA ARG A 162 0.42 -45.42 -40.13
C ARG A 162 1.23 -45.86 -41.35
N LEU A 163 2.50 -46.16 -41.18
CA LEU A 163 3.37 -46.63 -42.25
C LEU A 163 2.87 -47.97 -42.83
N ARG A 164 2.44 -48.91 -41.98
CA ARG A 164 1.85 -50.18 -42.42
C ARG A 164 0.56 -49.99 -43.21
N HIS A 165 -0.33 -49.10 -42.79
CA HIS A 165 -1.59 -48.85 -43.50
C HIS A 165 -1.37 -48.12 -44.83
N SER A 166 -0.43 -47.17 -44.89
CA SER A 166 -0.05 -46.47 -46.13
C SER A 166 0.66 -47.37 -47.14
N ALA A 167 1.33 -48.43 -46.68
CA ALA A 167 1.97 -49.42 -47.54
C ALA A 167 0.99 -50.43 -48.18
N THR A 168 -0.32 -50.32 -47.91
CA THR A 168 -1.34 -51.15 -48.56
C THR A 168 -1.92 -50.39 -49.76
N PRO A 169 -1.55 -50.70 -51.02
CA PRO A 169 -2.10 -50.01 -52.17
C PRO A 169 -3.58 -50.41 -52.34
N ARG A 170 -4.48 -49.58 -51.82
CA ARG A 170 -5.92 -49.70 -52.05
C ARG A 170 -6.28 -49.16 -53.43
N GLY A 171 -6.14 -50.04 -54.43
CA GLY A 171 -7.08 -50.19 -55.54
C GLY A 171 -6.95 -49.26 -56.75
N MET A 172 -6.52 -49.83 -57.89
CA MET A 172 -7.07 -49.43 -59.18
C MET A 172 -7.27 -50.68 -60.07
N LEU A 173 -8.31 -51.45 -59.76
CA LEU A 173 -8.83 -52.51 -60.61
C LEU A 173 -10.32 -52.25 -60.86
N ARG A 174 -10.63 -51.46 -61.91
CA ARG A 174 -11.77 -51.68 -62.83
C ARG A 174 -11.95 -50.54 -63.84
N ARG A 175 -11.85 -50.94 -65.13
CA ARG A 175 -12.77 -50.64 -66.26
C ARG A 175 -12.71 -49.20 -66.85
N LEU A 176 -12.53 -48.95 -68.16
CA LEU A 176 -13.31 -49.41 -69.34
C LEU A 176 -12.60 -49.12 -70.71
N LEU A 177 -12.58 -50.14 -71.62
CA LEU A 177 -12.78 -50.23 -73.12
C LEU A 177 -12.10 -49.26 -74.13
N PRO A 178 -12.04 -49.51 -75.49
CA PRO A 178 -12.70 -50.51 -76.41
C PRO A 178 -11.68 -51.30 -77.32
N LYS A 179 -11.98 -52.26 -78.23
CA LYS A 179 -13.08 -52.56 -79.18
C LYS A 179 -13.45 -54.06 -79.15
#